data_AF-A0A2T2XGF7-F1
#
_entry.id   AF-A0A2T2XGF7-F1
#
_cell.length_a   1.000
_cell.length_b   1.000
_cell.length_c   1.000
_cell.angle_alpha   90.00
_cell.angle_beta   90.00
_cell.angle_gamma   90.00
#
_symmetry.space_group_name_H-M   'P 1'
#
loop_
_entity.id
_entity.type
_entity.pdbx_description
1 polymer ?
#
loop_
_entity_poly.entity_id
_entity_poly.type
_entity_poly.pdbx_seq_one_letter_code
_entity_poly.pdbx_strand_id
1 'polypeptide(L)'
;MDKRHVELVKQQLQDLTEYLEAQLEVGETDSVEALSAYDNHPADLGTDTFERELDLGIVTGLRSRLDLVANALRRLDQGTYGTCERCGQPIDPARLQAAPEVAFCLTCQNLIDQPYVPPPSEAEVVPRPLGRDTGYGVVEPDGEDFWQSVAEWGNSDTPSDTPPAVDYNETYIGFDQPIGYVEDVESIVDETGEVLFDTLREKKRRRGESVDKETDQDSE
;
A
#
# COMPACT_ATOMS: atom_id res chain seq x y z
N MET A 1 41.19 26.30 7.20
CA MET A 1 41.87 25.19 7.91
C MET A 1 43.37 25.24 7.61
N ASP A 2 44.22 24.80 8.53
CA ASP A 2 45.67 24.66 8.26
C ASP A 2 45.90 23.55 7.21
N LYS A 3 46.89 23.70 6.32
CA LYS A 3 47.18 22.72 5.26
C LYS A 3 47.48 21.33 5.83
N ARG A 4 48.16 21.30 6.98
CA ARG A 4 48.46 20.06 7.72
C ARG A 4 47.21 19.31 8.18
N HIS A 5 46.16 20.04 8.56
CA HIS A 5 44.91 19.44 9.03
C HIS A 5 44.13 18.83 7.86
N VAL A 6 44.09 19.51 6.71
CA VAL A 6 43.44 19.00 5.50
C VAL A 6 44.10 17.71 5.02
N GLU A 7 45.43 17.65 5.07
CA GLU A 7 46.20 16.47 4.64
C GLU A 7 46.01 15.28 5.59
N LEU A 8 45.94 15.53 6.90
CA LEU A 8 45.60 14.50 7.89
C LEU A 8 44.20 13.90 7.64
N VAL A 9 43.18 14.75 7.46
CA VAL A 9 41.80 14.29 7.21
C VAL A 9 41.72 13.52 5.89
N LYS A 10 42.47 13.95 4.88
CA LYS A 10 42.54 13.24 3.59
C LYS A 10 43.10 11.82 3.77
N GLN A 11 44.18 11.65 4.53
CA GLN A 11 44.72 10.33 4.85
C GLN A 11 43.69 9.47 5.61
N GLN A 12 43.05 10.04 6.64
CA GLN A 12 42.02 9.32 7.40
C GLN A 12 40.86 8.83 6.52
N LEU A 13 40.40 9.63 5.56
CA LEU A 13 39.35 9.24 4.63
C LEU A 13 39.82 8.18 3.62
N GLN A 14 41.09 8.22 3.21
CA GLN A 14 41.68 7.19 2.34
C GLN A 14 41.79 5.85 3.06
N ASP A 15 42.29 5.85 4.30
CA ASP A 15 42.37 4.65 5.14
C ASP A 15 40.97 4.07 5.39
N LEU A 16 39.98 4.94 5.60
CA LEU A 16 38.58 4.53 5.76
C LEU A 16 38.00 3.93 4.46
N THR A 17 38.40 4.44 3.30
CA THR A 17 37.97 3.88 2.00
C THR A 17 38.49 2.46 1.84
N GLU A 18 39.79 2.25 2.06
CA GLU A 18 40.43 0.93 1.95
C GLU A 18 39.81 -0.07 2.94
N TYR A 19 39.51 0.36 4.17
CA TYR A 19 38.81 -0.45 5.16
C TYR A 19 37.41 -0.87 4.71
N LEU A 20 36.61 0.06 4.18
CA LEU A 20 35.24 -0.22 3.74
C LEU A 20 35.20 -1.08 2.47
N GLU A 21 36.14 -0.88 1.54
CA GLU A 21 36.29 -1.72 0.36
C GLU A 21 36.64 -3.17 0.73
N ALA A 22 37.56 -3.36 1.68
CA ALA A 22 37.90 -4.69 2.20
C ALA A 22 36.70 -5.37 2.89
N GLN A 23 35.87 -4.62 3.63
CA GLN A 23 34.63 -5.17 4.20
C GLN A 23 33.60 -5.55 3.13
N LEU A 24 33.50 -4.76 2.06
CA LEU A 24 32.58 -5.01 0.97
C LEU A 24 32.93 -6.31 0.22
N GLU A 25 34.23 -6.54 -0.01
CA GLU A 25 34.71 -7.75 -0.69
C GLU A 25 34.33 -9.03 0.07
N VAL A 26 34.46 -9.02 1.41
CA VAL A 26 34.06 -10.17 2.26
C VAL A 26 32.54 -10.39 2.23
N GLY A 27 31.75 -9.32 2.33
CA GLY A 27 30.29 -9.43 2.30
C GLY A 27 29.74 -9.96 0.97
N GLU A 28 30.41 -9.67 -0.15
CA GLU A 28 30.02 -10.22 -1.44
C GLU A 28 30.35 -11.71 -1.54
N THR A 29 31.47 -12.19 -1.01
CA THR A 29 31.87 -13.61 -1.08
C THR A 29 30.97 -14.54 -0.27
N ASP A 30 30.58 -14.15 0.95
CA ASP A 30 29.72 -14.99 1.82
C ASP A 30 28.33 -15.19 1.20
N SER A 31 27.81 -14.18 0.51
CA SER A 31 26.48 -14.24 -0.13
C SER A 31 26.38 -15.24 -1.30
N VAL A 32 27.52 -15.60 -1.92
CA VAL A 32 27.55 -16.52 -3.07
C VAL A 32 27.70 -17.98 -2.65
N GLU A 33 28.26 -18.25 -1.46
CA GLU A 33 28.50 -19.61 -0.95
C GLU A 33 27.19 -20.30 -0.49
N ALA A 34 26.22 -19.51 0.00
CA ALA A 34 24.90 -19.97 0.41
C ALA A 34 24.01 -20.50 -0.74
N LEU A 35 24.41 -20.30 -2.01
CA LEU A 35 23.67 -20.74 -3.20
C LEU A 35 24.17 -22.07 -3.76
N SER A 36 25.07 -22.77 -3.08
CA SER A 36 25.50 -24.12 -3.49
C SER A 36 24.36 -25.13 -3.29
N ALA A 37 23.51 -25.19 -4.31
CA ALA A 37 22.37 -26.07 -4.45
C ALA A 37 22.76 -27.53 -4.24
N TYR A 38 22.20 -28.20 -3.21
CA TYR A 38 21.79 -29.60 -3.36
C TYR A 38 20.76 -30.13 -2.35
N ASP A 39 20.37 -29.38 -1.29
CA ASP A 39 19.31 -29.84 -0.37
C ASP A 39 18.65 -28.69 0.44
N ASN A 40 17.92 -27.78 -0.21
CA ASN A 40 17.11 -26.80 0.53
C ASN A 40 15.75 -27.43 0.85
N HIS A 41 15.57 -27.87 2.09
CA HIS A 41 14.25 -28.24 2.60
C HIS A 41 13.36 -26.98 2.58
N PRO A 42 12.07 -27.06 2.19
CA PRO A 42 11.19 -25.88 2.10
C PRO A 42 11.04 -25.11 3.43
N ALA A 43 11.42 -25.71 4.56
CA ALA A 43 11.46 -25.05 5.87
C ALA A 43 12.67 -24.12 6.06
N ASP A 44 13.78 -24.34 5.34
CA ASP A 44 15.02 -23.58 5.49
C ASP A 44 15.02 -22.31 4.62
N LEU A 45 14.19 -22.28 3.58
CA LEU A 45 14.04 -21.15 2.66
C LEU A 45 13.76 -19.81 3.37
N GLY A 46 12.97 -19.83 4.44
CA GLY A 46 12.64 -18.61 5.19
C GLY A 46 13.86 -18.02 5.92
N THR A 47 14.67 -18.89 6.53
CA THR A 47 15.91 -18.50 7.20
C THR A 47 16.93 -17.99 6.19
N ASP A 48 17.14 -18.73 5.09
CA ASP A 48 18.07 -18.34 4.02
C ASP A 48 17.72 -16.97 3.42
N THR A 49 16.42 -16.73 3.20
CA THR A 49 15.94 -15.45 2.66
C THR A 49 16.20 -14.31 3.64
N PHE A 50 15.94 -14.53 4.94
CA PHE A 50 16.19 -13.54 5.98
C PHE A 50 17.68 -13.20 6.12
N GLU A 51 18.56 -14.21 6.14
CA GLU A 51 20.02 -14.01 6.21
C GLU A 51 20.53 -13.23 5.00
N ARG A 52 20.02 -13.55 3.80
CA ARG A 52 20.34 -12.80 2.58
C ARG A 52 19.87 -11.34 2.63
N GLU A 53 18.67 -11.08 3.15
CA GLU A 53 18.17 -9.71 3.31
C GLU A 53 19.05 -8.92 4.28
N LEU A 54 19.53 -9.55 5.34
CA LEU A 54 20.47 -8.95 6.29
C LEU A 54 21.80 -8.62 5.61
N ASP A 55 22.38 -9.53 4.84
CA ASP A 55 23.62 -9.32 4.11
C ASP A 55 23.50 -8.17 3.09
N LEU A 56 22.41 -8.15 2.33
CA LEU A 56 22.12 -7.06 1.40
C LEU A 56 21.98 -5.71 2.12
N GLY A 57 21.40 -5.69 3.32
CA GLY A 57 21.34 -4.51 4.17
C GLY A 57 22.73 -4.00 4.56
N ILE A 58 23.63 -4.92 4.97
CA ILE A 58 25.02 -4.59 5.31
C ILE A 58 25.76 -4.03 4.09
N VAL A 59 25.72 -4.72 2.95
CA VAL A 59 26.37 -4.29 1.70
C VAL A 59 25.85 -2.93 1.25
N THR A 60 24.55 -2.69 1.31
CA THR A 60 23.93 -1.41 0.95
C THR A 60 24.40 -0.29 1.88
N GLY A 61 24.50 -0.56 3.19
CA GLY A 61 25.04 0.38 4.18
C GLY A 61 26.51 0.73 3.92
N LEU A 62 27.35 -0.28 3.63
CA LEU A 62 28.76 -0.08 3.30
C LEU A 62 28.95 0.76 2.04
N ARG A 63 28.21 0.48 0.96
CA ARG A 63 28.23 1.27 -0.28
C ARG A 63 27.79 2.71 -0.03
N SER A 64 26.71 2.91 0.72
CA SER A 64 26.23 4.25 1.08
C SER A 64 27.29 5.03 1.87
N ARG A 65 28.04 4.36 2.74
CA ARG A 65 29.14 4.97 3.49
C ARG A 65 30.34 5.31 2.61
N LEU A 66 30.70 4.45 1.65
CA LEU A 66 31.72 4.74 0.65
C LEU A 66 31.38 5.99 -0.17
N ASP A 67 30.11 6.15 -0.57
CA ASP A 67 29.65 7.35 -1.27
C ASP A 67 29.83 8.63 -0.43
N LEU A 68 29.56 8.55 0.87
CA LEU A 68 29.80 9.67 1.81
C LEU A 68 31.29 10.01 1.90
N VAL A 69 32.17 9.01 1.98
CA VAL A 69 33.63 9.20 2.00
C VAL A 69 34.11 9.84 0.69
N ALA A 70 33.65 9.35 -0.45
CA ALA A 70 33.97 9.90 -1.77
C ALA A 70 33.48 11.36 -1.90
N ASN A 71 32.30 11.69 -1.35
CA ASN A 71 31.83 13.07 -1.27
C ASN A 71 32.75 13.92 -0.37
N ALA A 72 33.10 13.43 0.83
CA ALA A 72 33.98 14.14 1.75
C ALA A 72 35.36 14.47 1.13
N LEU A 73 35.96 13.53 0.40
CA LEU A 73 37.20 13.75 -0.36
C LEU A 73 37.04 14.85 -1.42
N ARG A 74 35.93 14.83 -2.17
CA ARG A 74 35.61 15.87 -3.16
C ARG A 74 35.44 17.24 -2.52
N ARG A 75 34.82 17.31 -1.35
CA ARG A 75 34.64 18.56 -0.58
C ARG A 75 35.95 19.10 -0.02
N LEU A 76 36.89 18.22 0.33
CA LEU A 76 38.26 18.63 0.69
C LEU A 76 38.96 19.28 -0.50
N ASP A 77 38.88 18.67 -1.69
CA ASP A 77 39.50 19.21 -2.91
C ASP A 77 38.86 20.55 -3.34
N GLN A 78 37.55 20.71 -3.13
CA GLN A 78 36.82 21.97 -3.39
C GLN A 78 36.99 23.02 -2.28
N GLY A 79 37.56 22.66 -1.13
CA GLY A 79 37.71 23.56 0.03
C GLY A 79 36.40 23.85 0.78
N THR A 80 35.33 23.09 0.54
CA THR A 80 34.02 23.22 1.21
C THR A 80 33.83 22.29 2.41
N TYR A 81 34.85 21.48 2.71
CA TYR A 81 34.84 20.57 3.85
C TYR A 81 34.56 21.27 5.19
N GLY A 82 33.75 20.63 6.02
CA GLY A 82 33.30 21.19 7.30
C GLY A 82 32.11 22.14 7.22
N THR A 83 31.49 22.31 6.04
CA THR A 83 30.25 23.09 5.86
C THR A 83 29.08 22.16 5.52
N CYS A 84 27.95 22.29 6.22
CA CYS A 84 26.75 21.48 5.99
C CYS A 84 26.17 21.70 4.58
N GLU A 85 25.97 20.64 3.81
CA GLU A 85 25.44 20.74 2.43
C GLU A 85 23.99 21.26 2.38
N ARG A 86 23.19 21.05 3.44
CA ARG A 86 21.78 21.46 3.48
C ARG A 86 21.56 22.91 3.91
N CYS A 87 22.23 23.35 4.97
CA CYS A 87 21.99 24.68 5.57
C CYS A 87 23.16 25.66 5.43
N GLY A 88 24.30 25.24 4.89
CA GLY A 88 25.49 26.08 4.71
C GLY A 88 26.19 26.49 6.01
N GLN A 89 25.77 25.98 7.18
CA GLN A 89 26.39 26.28 8.48
C GLN A 89 27.63 25.40 8.71
N PRO A 90 28.61 25.86 9.51
CA PRO A 90 29.76 25.04 9.88
C PRO A 90 29.32 23.81 10.69
N ILE A 91 29.94 22.67 10.40
CA ILE A 91 29.76 21.41 11.11
C ILE A 91 30.63 21.44 12.37
N ASP A 92 30.10 20.93 13.49
CA ASP A 92 30.84 20.83 14.75
C ASP A 92 32.15 20.06 14.56
N PRO A 93 33.32 20.61 14.95
CA PRO A 93 34.59 19.92 14.82
C PRO A 93 34.65 18.60 15.59
N ALA A 94 33.95 18.46 16.72
CA ALA A 94 33.88 17.19 17.45
C ALA A 94 33.16 16.11 16.63
N ARG A 95 32.16 16.50 15.83
CA ARG A 95 31.46 15.59 14.91
C ARG A 95 32.37 15.16 13.76
N LEU A 96 33.13 16.08 13.18
CA LEU A 96 34.09 15.76 12.10
C LEU A 96 35.25 14.89 12.59
N GLN A 97 35.64 15.01 13.87
CA GLN A 97 36.64 14.14 14.48
C GLN A 97 36.10 12.71 14.70
N ALA A 98 34.82 12.57 15.06
CA ALA A 98 34.20 11.26 15.28
C ALA A 98 33.82 10.56 13.96
N ALA A 99 33.34 11.32 12.98
CA ALA A 99 32.91 10.82 11.67
C ALA A 99 33.33 11.82 10.58
N PRO A 100 34.53 11.67 9.99
CA PRO A 100 35.06 12.62 9.01
C PRO A 100 34.29 12.64 7.68
N GLU A 101 33.51 11.61 7.37
CA GLU A 101 32.74 11.43 6.13
C GLU A 101 31.42 12.22 6.09
N VAL A 102 30.99 12.83 7.20
CA VAL A 102 29.65 13.44 7.29
C VAL A 102 29.49 14.70 6.43
N ALA A 103 28.33 14.78 5.74
CA ALA A 103 27.94 15.92 4.92
C ALA A 103 27.06 16.96 5.65
N PHE A 104 26.37 16.55 6.71
CA PHE A 104 25.35 17.35 7.37
C PHE A 104 25.69 17.67 8.83
N CYS A 105 25.22 18.83 9.30
CA CYS A 105 25.19 19.15 10.72
C CYS A 105 24.14 18.29 11.45
N LEU A 106 24.26 18.16 12.77
CA LEU A 106 23.40 17.29 13.59
C LEU A 106 21.91 17.63 13.43
N THR A 107 21.56 18.92 13.37
CA THR A 107 20.17 19.36 13.15
C THR A 107 19.63 18.95 11.79
N CYS A 108 20.44 19.07 10.73
CA CYS A 108 20.01 18.66 9.38
C CYS A 108 19.94 17.14 9.24
N GLN A 109 20.88 16.42 9.86
CA GLN A 109 20.88 14.97 9.90
C GLN A 109 19.61 14.45 10.58
N ASN A 110 19.26 14.97 11.76
CA ASN A 110 18.07 14.55 12.50
C ASN A 110 16.77 14.76 11.71
N LEU A 111 16.71 15.78 10.85
CA LEU A 111 15.54 16.03 10.00
C LEU A 111 15.44 15.04 8.84
N ILE A 112 16.57 14.50 8.37
CA ILE A 112 16.63 13.48 7.31
C ILE A 112 16.33 12.11 7.91
N ASP A 113 16.91 11.82 9.07
CA ASP A 113 16.77 10.52 9.75
C ASP A 113 15.41 10.34 10.44
N GLN A 114 14.55 11.37 10.46
CA GLN A 114 13.21 11.22 11.01
C GLN A 114 12.45 10.17 10.19
N PRO A 115 12.10 9.02 10.80
CA PRO A 115 11.41 7.98 10.08
C PRO A 115 10.04 8.53 9.65
N TYR A 116 9.75 8.39 8.36
CA TYR A 116 8.37 8.53 7.92
C TYR A 116 7.57 7.41 8.56
N VAL A 117 6.76 7.77 9.56
CA VAL A 117 5.77 6.87 10.13
C VAL A 117 4.52 7.08 9.28
N PRO A 118 4.15 6.14 8.38
CA PRO A 118 2.86 6.23 7.72
C PRO A 118 1.78 6.28 8.83
N PRO A 119 0.69 7.04 8.62
CA PRO A 119 -0.43 6.97 9.54
C PRO A 119 -0.84 5.51 9.73
N PRO A 120 -1.28 5.10 10.94
CA PRO A 120 -1.73 3.73 11.15
C PRO A 120 -2.84 3.41 10.15
N SER A 121 -3.02 2.14 9.77
CA SER A 121 -4.05 1.75 8.79
C SER A 121 -5.46 2.16 9.22
N GLU A 122 -5.69 2.35 10.52
CA GLU A 122 -6.94 2.91 11.08
C GLU A 122 -7.18 4.39 10.75
N ALA A 123 -6.13 5.14 10.40
CA ALA A 123 -6.20 6.51 9.93
C ALA A 123 -6.26 6.61 8.39
N GLU A 124 -6.11 5.49 7.68
CA GLU A 124 -6.38 5.41 6.25
C GLU A 124 -7.90 5.43 6.06
N VAL A 125 -8.42 6.57 5.58
CA VAL A 125 -9.81 6.67 5.18
C VAL A 125 -9.97 5.85 3.91
N VAL A 126 -10.37 4.58 4.07
CA VAL A 126 -10.79 3.75 2.94
C VAL A 126 -11.98 4.48 2.31
N PRO A 127 -11.86 4.99 1.06
CA PRO A 127 -13.00 5.62 0.41
C PRO A 127 -14.11 4.57 0.28
N ARG A 128 -15.39 4.99 0.35
CA ARG A 128 -16.50 4.06 0.17
C ARG A 128 -16.26 3.25 -1.12
N PRO A 129 -16.05 1.93 -1.03
CA PRO A 129 -15.52 1.15 -2.15
C PRO A 129 -16.48 1.08 -3.36
N LEU A 130 -17.77 1.34 -3.12
CA LEU A 130 -18.82 1.28 -4.15
C LEU A 130 -19.57 2.61 -4.34
N GLY A 131 -19.68 3.44 -3.30
CA GLY A 131 -20.32 4.76 -3.36
C GLY A 131 -19.40 5.88 -3.86
N ARG A 132 -18.68 5.64 -4.96
CA ARG A 132 -17.95 6.71 -5.65
C ARG A 132 -18.95 7.46 -6.50
N ASP A 133 -19.33 8.64 -6.03
CA ASP A 133 -20.18 9.54 -6.79
C ASP A 133 -19.50 9.89 -8.12
N THR A 134 -20.23 9.74 -9.22
CA THR A 134 -19.82 10.22 -10.55
C THR A 134 -19.87 11.76 -10.66
N GLY A 135 -20.19 12.44 -9.56
CA GLY A 135 -20.33 13.88 -9.43
C GLY A 135 -21.76 14.29 -9.05
N TYR A 136 -21.92 15.48 -8.46
CA TYR A 136 -23.23 16.02 -8.12
C TYR A 136 -24.13 16.17 -9.36
N GLY A 137 -25.30 15.54 -9.35
CA GLY A 137 -26.33 15.68 -10.38
C GLY A 137 -26.21 14.74 -11.58
N VAL A 138 -25.34 13.73 -11.51
CA VAL A 138 -25.25 12.67 -12.51
C VAL A 138 -25.95 11.44 -11.96
N VAL A 139 -27.04 11.02 -12.61
CA VAL A 139 -27.73 9.76 -12.34
C VAL A 139 -27.15 8.72 -13.28
N GLU A 140 -25.97 8.21 -12.93
CA GLU A 140 -25.31 7.11 -13.64
C GLU A 140 -25.17 5.93 -12.67
N PRO A 141 -25.29 4.68 -13.18
CA PRO A 141 -25.05 3.50 -12.36
C PRO A 141 -23.66 3.57 -11.71
N ASP A 142 -23.62 3.64 -10.39
CA ASP A 142 -22.37 3.64 -9.65
C ASP A 142 -21.96 2.20 -9.27
N GLY A 143 -20.84 2.07 -8.54
CA GLY A 143 -20.37 0.76 -8.10
C GLY A 143 -21.40 0.03 -7.22
N GLU A 144 -22.21 0.77 -6.47
CA GLU A 144 -23.25 0.23 -5.61
C GLU A 144 -24.39 -0.35 -6.45
N ASP A 145 -24.87 0.39 -7.46
CA ASP A 145 -25.91 -0.08 -8.39
C ASP A 145 -25.50 -1.36 -9.11
N PHE A 146 -24.26 -1.44 -9.60
CA PHE A 146 -23.76 -2.64 -10.27
C PHE A 146 -23.72 -3.84 -9.31
N TRP A 147 -23.28 -3.64 -8.07
CA TRP A 147 -23.23 -4.71 -7.09
C TRP A 147 -24.63 -5.19 -6.69
N GLN A 148 -25.56 -4.27 -6.43
CA GLN A 148 -26.96 -4.59 -6.10
C GLN A 148 -27.63 -5.42 -7.21
N SER A 149 -27.39 -5.08 -8.48
CA SER A 149 -27.95 -5.81 -9.62
C SER A 149 -27.51 -7.29 -9.69
N VAL A 150 -26.29 -7.59 -9.24
CA VAL A 150 -25.76 -8.96 -9.18
C VAL A 150 -26.22 -9.66 -7.90
N ALA A 151 -26.26 -8.93 -6.78
CA ALA A 151 -26.71 -9.45 -5.49
C ALA A 151 -28.16 -9.93 -5.53
N GLU A 152 -29.02 -9.34 -6.36
CA GLU A 152 -30.41 -9.82 -6.58
C GLU A 152 -30.45 -11.28 -7.08
N TRP A 153 -29.45 -11.74 -7.81
CA TRP A 153 -29.38 -13.11 -8.35
C TRP A 153 -28.70 -14.11 -7.40
N GLY A 154 -28.20 -13.66 -6.25
CA GLY A 154 -27.63 -14.50 -5.21
C GLY A 154 -26.49 -13.83 -4.46
N ASN A 155 -26.74 -13.48 -3.20
CA ASN A 155 -25.73 -13.13 -2.22
C ASN A 155 -25.70 -14.15 -1.07
N SER A 156 -24.73 -14.04 -0.17
CA SER A 156 -24.64 -14.90 1.03
C SER A 156 -25.36 -14.29 2.24
N ASP A 157 -26.08 -13.19 2.05
CA ASP A 157 -26.79 -12.48 3.11
C ASP A 157 -28.10 -13.21 3.43
N THR A 158 -28.52 -13.14 4.69
CA THR A 158 -29.80 -13.69 5.15
C THR A 158 -30.79 -12.57 5.50
N PRO A 159 -32.10 -12.86 5.63
CA PRO A 159 -33.07 -11.85 6.06
C PRO A 159 -32.75 -11.21 7.44
N SER A 160 -31.92 -11.87 8.26
CA SER A 160 -31.43 -11.30 9.53
C SER A 160 -30.31 -10.29 9.35
N ASP A 161 -29.55 -10.37 8.26
CA ASP A 161 -28.43 -9.48 7.94
C ASP A 161 -28.90 -8.17 7.27
N THR A 162 -30.08 -8.20 6.64
CA THR A 162 -30.66 -7.07 5.86
C THR A 162 -32.10 -6.73 6.25
N PRO A 163 -32.38 -6.26 7.49
CA PRO A 163 -33.72 -5.77 7.83
C PRO A 163 -34.14 -4.61 6.91
N PRO A 164 -35.38 -4.58 6.38
CA PRO A 164 -36.58 -5.32 6.83
C PRO A 164 -36.87 -6.63 6.06
N ALA A 165 -35.89 -7.24 5.39
CA ALA A 165 -36.11 -8.42 4.56
C ALA A 165 -36.79 -9.56 5.34
N VAL A 166 -37.74 -10.24 4.67
CA VAL A 166 -38.41 -11.43 5.22
C VAL A 166 -38.21 -12.67 4.35
N ASP A 167 -37.80 -12.48 3.10
CA ASP A 167 -37.54 -13.53 2.10
C ASP A 167 -36.06 -13.52 1.68
N TYR A 168 -35.52 -14.67 1.28
CA TYR A 168 -34.18 -14.78 0.70
C TYR A 168 -34.01 -14.04 -0.63
N ASN A 169 -35.10 -13.67 -1.30
CA ASN A 169 -35.06 -12.82 -2.49
C ASN A 169 -34.95 -11.32 -2.16
N GLU A 170 -35.03 -10.95 -0.88
CA GLU A 170 -34.99 -9.58 -0.38
C GLU A 170 -33.67 -9.30 0.37
N THR A 171 -32.67 -10.17 0.26
CA THR A 171 -31.47 -10.12 1.13
C THR A 171 -30.37 -9.19 0.65
N TYR A 172 -30.57 -8.45 -0.44
CA TYR A 172 -29.59 -7.48 -0.93
C TYR A 172 -29.85 -6.09 -0.34
N ILE A 173 -28.77 -5.34 -0.12
CA ILE A 173 -28.84 -3.98 0.43
C ILE A 173 -29.58 -3.07 -0.57
N GLY A 174 -30.60 -2.34 -0.09
CA GLY A 174 -31.40 -1.45 -0.95
C GLY A 174 -32.58 -2.13 -1.66
N PHE A 175 -32.95 -3.36 -1.31
CA PHE A 175 -34.09 -4.06 -1.92
C PHE A 175 -35.45 -3.36 -1.78
N ASP A 176 -35.59 -2.54 -0.74
CA ASP A 176 -36.77 -1.75 -0.42
C ASP A 176 -36.74 -0.37 -1.09
N GLN A 177 -35.66 -0.04 -1.80
CA GLN A 177 -35.53 1.20 -2.54
C GLN A 177 -36.11 1.07 -3.95
N PRO A 178 -36.80 2.10 -4.44
CA PRO A 178 -37.26 2.15 -5.82
C PRO A 178 -36.09 2.23 -6.80
N ILE A 179 -36.14 1.42 -7.86
CA ILE A 179 -35.08 1.40 -8.89
C ILE A 179 -35.36 2.51 -9.91
N GLY A 180 -34.43 3.46 -10.03
CA GLY A 180 -34.42 4.46 -11.10
C GLY A 180 -35.36 5.65 -10.89
N TYR A 181 -35.90 5.83 -9.70
CA TYR A 181 -36.66 7.03 -9.30
C TYR A 181 -36.51 7.29 -7.79
N VAL A 182 -36.66 8.54 -7.34
CA VAL A 182 -36.58 8.90 -5.90
C VAL A 182 -37.97 8.98 -5.27
N GLU A 183 -38.92 9.53 -6.03
CA GLU A 183 -40.33 9.65 -5.64
C GLU A 183 -41.23 9.10 -6.73
N ASP A 184 -42.37 8.51 -6.37
CA ASP A 184 -43.34 7.93 -7.32
C ASP A 184 -43.77 8.94 -8.40
N VAL A 185 -43.78 10.24 -8.10
CA VAL A 185 -44.14 11.31 -9.04
C VAL A 185 -43.12 11.50 -10.17
N GLU A 186 -41.88 11.05 -9.98
CA GLU A 186 -40.82 11.07 -10.98
C GLU A 186 -40.86 9.83 -11.88
N SER A 187 -41.68 8.83 -11.51
CA SER A 187 -41.79 7.57 -12.22
C SER A 187 -42.80 7.62 -13.38
N ILE A 188 -42.70 6.65 -14.30
CA ILE A 188 -43.73 6.42 -15.32
C ILE A 188 -44.83 5.59 -14.68
N VAL A 189 -45.96 6.22 -14.40
CA VAL A 189 -47.18 5.57 -13.91
C VAL A 189 -48.13 5.20 -15.05
N ASP A 190 -48.87 4.11 -14.87
CA ASP A 190 -49.92 3.70 -15.80
C ASP A 190 -51.23 4.48 -15.58
N GLU A 191 -52.28 4.12 -16.33
CA GLU A 191 -53.60 4.76 -16.23
C GLU A 191 -54.30 4.57 -14.88
N THR A 192 -53.85 3.61 -14.06
CA THR A 192 -54.34 3.35 -12.71
C THR A 192 -53.52 4.04 -11.62
N GLY A 193 -52.40 4.67 -11.99
CA GLY A 193 -51.48 5.33 -11.06
C GLY A 193 -50.43 4.39 -10.48
N GLU A 194 -50.29 3.18 -11.01
CA GLU A 194 -49.27 2.21 -10.59
C GLU A 194 -47.96 2.42 -11.36
N VAL A 195 -46.82 2.28 -10.70
CA VAL A 195 -45.50 2.48 -11.30
C VAL A 195 -45.18 1.35 -12.27
N LEU A 196 -44.88 1.69 -13.52
CA LEU A 196 -44.73 0.72 -14.62
C LEU A 196 -43.62 -0.31 -14.39
N PHE A 197 -42.55 0.05 -13.67
CA PHE A 197 -41.40 -0.84 -13.45
C PHE A 197 -41.60 -1.84 -12.30
N ASP A 198 -42.36 -1.49 -11.26
CA ASP A 198 -42.65 -2.40 -10.14
C ASP A 198 -43.61 -3.52 -10.55
N THR A 199 -44.60 -3.22 -11.39
CA THR A 199 -45.54 -4.21 -11.91
C THR A 199 -44.88 -5.35 -12.69
N LEU A 200 -43.71 -5.11 -13.31
CA LEU A 200 -42.94 -6.13 -14.04
C LEU A 200 -42.27 -7.14 -13.11
N ARG A 201 -41.89 -6.73 -11.90
CA ARG A 201 -41.27 -7.59 -10.87
C ARG A 201 -42.32 -8.50 -10.23
N GLU A 202 -43.49 -7.93 -9.90
CA GLU A 202 -44.63 -8.70 -9.38
C GLU A 202 -45.17 -9.73 -10.39
N LYS A 203 -45.24 -9.37 -11.68
CA LYS A 203 -45.66 -10.31 -12.74
C LYS A 203 -44.70 -11.48 -12.93
N LYS A 204 -43.38 -11.26 -12.74
CA LYS A 204 -42.39 -12.35 -12.75
C LYS A 204 -42.51 -13.25 -11.52
N ARG A 205 -42.73 -12.70 -10.32
CA ARG A 205 -43.00 -13.48 -9.09
C ARG A 205 -44.17 -14.45 -9.26
N ARG A 206 -45.29 -14.00 -9.85
CA ARG A 206 -46.46 -14.87 -10.11
C ARG A 206 -46.21 -16.00 -11.11
N ARG A 207 -45.21 -15.89 -11.99
CA ARG A 207 -44.86 -16.96 -12.95
C ARG A 207 -44.05 -18.10 -12.32
N GLY A 208 -43.40 -17.87 -11.18
CA GLY A 208 -42.69 -18.91 -10.42
C GLY A 208 -43.61 -19.81 -9.61
N GLU A 209 -44.68 -19.26 -9.02
CA GLU A 209 -45.62 -20.01 -8.17
C GLU A 209 -46.57 -20.96 -8.94
N SER A 210 -46.63 -20.88 -10.27
CA SER A 210 -47.52 -21.74 -11.07
C SER A 210 -46.90 -23.09 -11.46
N VAL A 211 -45.66 -23.41 -11.06
CA VAL A 211 -44.97 -24.64 -11.48
C VAL A 211 -45.15 -25.80 -10.49
N ASP A 212 -45.57 -25.53 -9.24
CA ASP A 212 -45.52 -26.55 -8.17
C ASP A 212 -46.87 -27.26 -7.86
N LYS A 213 -47.88 -27.18 -8.73
CA LYS A 213 -49.23 -27.78 -8.47
C LYS A 213 -49.67 -28.94 -9.36
N GLU A 214 -48.85 -29.43 -10.29
CA GLU A 214 -49.29 -30.47 -11.25
C GLU A 214 -48.69 -31.87 -11.07
N THR A 215 -48.06 -32.19 -9.94
CA THR A 215 -47.57 -33.56 -9.67
C THR A 215 -48.19 -34.15 -8.40
N ASP A 216 -49.48 -34.49 -8.44
CA ASP A 216 -50.13 -35.30 -7.38
C ASP A 216 -51.43 -36.00 -7.84
N GLN A 217 -51.56 -36.32 -9.13
CA GLN A 217 -52.63 -37.17 -9.64
C GLN A 217 -52.08 -38.08 -10.73
N ASP A 218 -51.52 -39.23 -10.35
CA ASP A 218 -51.51 -40.46 -11.14
C ASP A 218 -50.86 -41.58 -10.29
N SER A 219 -51.62 -42.08 -9.33
CA SER A 219 -51.37 -43.39 -8.71
C SER A 219 -52.69 -44.07 -8.35
N GLU A 220 -53.22 -44.84 -9.31
CA GLU A 220 -54.09 -46.02 -9.10
C GLU A 220 -53.79 -47.07 -10.18
#